data_AF-A0A969MSH2-F1
#
_entry.id   AF-A0A969MSH2-F1
#
_cell.length_a   1.000
_cell.length_b   1.000
_cell.length_c   1.000
_cell.angle_alpha   90.00
_cell.angle_beta   90.00
_cell.angle_gamma   90.00
#
_symmetry.space_group_name_H-M   'P 1'
#
loop_
_entity.id
_entity.type
_entity.pdbx_description
1 polymer ?
#
loop_
_entity_poly.entity_id
_entity_poly.type
_entity_poly.pdbx_seq_one_letter_code
_entity_poly.pdbx_strand_id
1 'polypeptide(L)'
;MKTCPNCGAENSDSAKFCGECATALSTAKPIRSLETSTPAKKSSSIDAASLARSILKKSSVLQGKRKADVMFVLDCTGSMQGEIDAIRDAITGFADTINSDGVRVRVGLIEFRDRLIEEEHRVVTFAGEVFTNNPDIFRQEVAKLKAGGGGDEPESSLDALMLALRQPFATDSNKVIVLITDAPPHIPDKETGSIEKVVTEIQSIGIQQLYLVMRTTDSSSQIYLKLLEGIKGMAFDLGNGDDFRTRAEHFRKTLMALGKTISVATR
;
A
#
# COMPACT_ATOMS: atom_id res chain seq x y z
N MET A 1 -13.07 20.31 -51.70
CA MET A 1 -13.53 19.77 -50.40
C MET A 1 -12.54 18.73 -49.91
N LYS A 2 -12.30 18.68 -48.58
CA LYS A 2 -11.47 17.69 -47.91
C LYS A 2 -12.34 16.67 -47.20
N THR A 3 -12.14 15.40 -47.50
CA THR A 3 -12.78 14.30 -46.76
C THR A 3 -12.01 14.03 -45.47
N CYS A 4 -12.71 13.92 -44.35
CA CYS A 4 -12.09 13.60 -43.08
C CYS A 4 -11.53 12.16 -43.08
N PRO A 5 -10.26 11.93 -42.74
CA PRO A 5 -9.67 10.58 -42.72
C PRO A 5 -10.21 9.72 -41.58
N ASN A 6 -10.92 10.30 -40.61
CA ASN A 6 -11.46 9.58 -39.45
C ASN A 6 -12.95 9.24 -39.59
N CYS A 7 -13.80 10.20 -39.98
CA CYS A 7 -15.26 9.97 -40.06
C CYS A 7 -15.84 10.04 -41.48
N GLY A 8 -15.05 10.38 -42.50
CA GLY A 8 -15.53 10.45 -43.89
C GLY A 8 -16.35 11.70 -44.25
N ALA A 9 -16.62 12.60 -43.29
CA ALA A 9 -17.37 13.83 -43.57
C ALA A 9 -16.65 14.75 -44.57
N GLU A 10 -17.40 15.44 -45.42
CA GLU A 10 -16.87 16.45 -46.35
C GLU A 10 -16.72 17.80 -45.66
N ASN A 11 -15.53 18.39 -45.80
CA ASN A 11 -15.18 19.67 -45.18
C ASN A 11 -14.69 20.65 -46.25
N SER A 12 -14.74 21.95 -45.95
CA SER A 12 -14.21 22.97 -46.85
C SER A 12 -12.68 22.81 -47.02
N ASP A 13 -12.14 23.29 -48.15
CA ASP A 13 -10.70 23.16 -48.43
C ASP A 13 -9.82 23.96 -47.47
N SER A 14 -10.37 25.02 -46.87
CA SER A 14 -9.72 25.83 -45.83
C SER A 14 -9.85 25.25 -44.42
N ALA A 15 -10.65 24.20 -44.21
CA ALA A 15 -10.83 23.58 -42.90
C ALA A 15 -9.51 22.97 -42.40
N LYS A 16 -9.08 23.39 -41.20
CA LYS A 16 -7.93 22.81 -40.48
C LYS A 16 -8.33 21.58 -39.67
N PHE A 17 -9.60 21.49 -39.27
CA PHE A 17 -10.20 20.41 -38.50
C PHE A 17 -11.58 20.05 -39.09
N CYS A 18 -12.02 18.81 -38.88
CA CYS A 18 -13.31 18.32 -39.32
C CYS A 18 -14.46 18.92 -38.49
N GLY A 19 -15.53 19.38 -39.15
CA GLY A 19 -16.69 19.98 -38.50
C GLY A 19 -17.57 18.99 -37.70
N GLU A 20 -17.51 17.69 -37.99
CA GLU A 20 -18.29 16.67 -37.27
C GLU A 20 -17.51 16.00 -36.13
N CYS A 21 -16.25 15.63 -36.36
CA CYS A 21 -15.46 14.84 -35.40
C CYS A 21 -14.17 15.52 -34.91
N ALA A 22 -13.95 16.80 -35.25
CA ALA A 22 -12.79 17.61 -34.86
C ALA A 22 -11.40 17.10 -35.28
N THR A 23 -11.30 16.06 -36.12
CA THR A 23 -10.02 15.52 -36.60
C THR A 23 -9.28 16.50 -37.51
N ALA A 24 -7.97 16.68 -37.31
CA ALA A 24 -7.14 17.57 -38.12
C ALA A 24 -6.99 17.12 -39.59
N LEU A 25 -7.12 18.06 -40.53
CA LEU A 25 -7.19 17.79 -41.98
C LEU A 25 -5.95 18.30 -42.77
N SER A 26 -4.81 18.45 -42.10
CA SER A 26 -3.63 19.14 -42.62
C SER A 26 -2.55 18.21 -43.19
N THR A 27 -2.10 18.51 -44.41
CA THR A 27 -0.94 17.92 -45.10
C THR A 27 0.29 18.85 -45.05
N ALA A 28 1.43 18.38 -44.53
CA ALA A 28 2.75 18.94 -44.83
C ALA A 28 3.84 17.85 -44.72
N LYS A 29 4.76 17.78 -45.70
CA LYS A 29 5.90 16.84 -45.85
C LYS A 29 7.11 17.63 -46.44
N PRO A 30 8.34 17.09 -46.52
CA PRO A 30 9.42 17.01 -45.51
C PRO A 30 10.69 17.84 -45.88
N ILE A 31 11.60 18.12 -44.93
CA ILE A 31 13.01 18.52 -45.21
C ILE A 31 13.99 17.77 -44.28
N ARG A 32 15.14 17.38 -44.85
CA ARG A 32 16.14 16.39 -44.39
C ARG A 32 17.48 17.05 -44.01
N SER A 33 18.02 16.63 -42.85
CA SER A 33 19.44 16.48 -42.43
C SER A 33 20.33 17.74 -42.19
N LEU A 34 21.32 17.79 -41.27
CA LEU A 34 22.18 16.77 -40.64
C LEU A 34 22.70 17.28 -39.24
N GLU A 35 22.68 16.38 -38.24
CA GLU A 35 23.69 16.09 -37.18
C GLU A 35 24.20 17.16 -36.19
N THR A 36 23.94 16.96 -34.89
CA THR A 36 24.89 16.32 -33.95
C THR A 36 24.28 16.10 -32.53
N SER A 37 24.38 14.84 -32.10
CA SER A 37 24.55 14.33 -30.72
C SER A 37 23.77 14.92 -29.54
N THR A 38 22.68 14.27 -29.15
CA THR A 38 22.55 13.65 -27.80
C THR A 38 21.36 12.66 -27.80
N PRO A 39 21.50 11.45 -27.24
CA PRO A 39 20.50 10.41 -27.40
C PRO A 39 19.24 10.71 -26.60
N ALA A 40 18.11 10.76 -27.30
CA ALA A 40 16.80 10.57 -26.72
C ALA A 40 16.81 9.28 -25.90
N LYS A 41 16.68 9.41 -24.57
CA LYS A 41 16.39 8.27 -23.71
C LYS A 41 15.03 7.75 -24.13
N LYS A 42 15.05 6.62 -24.85
CA LYS A 42 13.97 5.64 -24.89
C LYS A 42 13.35 5.59 -23.49
N SER A 43 12.04 5.71 -23.40
CA SER A 43 11.27 5.27 -22.24
C SER A 43 11.56 3.78 -22.06
N SER A 44 12.67 3.49 -21.38
CA SER A 44 13.02 2.16 -20.95
C SER A 44 11.94 1.78 -19.95
N SER A 45 11.01 0.92 -20.40
CA SER A 45 10.32 0.00 -19.51
C SER A 45 11.32 -0.44 -18.46
N ILE A 46 11.10 -0.02 -17.22
CA ILE A 46 11.90 -0.46 -16.09
C ILE A 46 11.70 -1.97 -16.06
N ASP A 47 12.67 -2.71 -16.57
CA ASP A 47 12.71 -4.16 -16.44
C ASP A 47 12.63 -4.45 -14.93
N ALA A 48 11.55 -5.08 -14.50
CA ALA A 48 11.34 -5.42 -13.10
C ALA A 48 12.52 -6.20 -12.52
N ALA A 49 13.24 -6.96 -13.37
CA ALA A 49 14.46 -7.65 -12.96
C ALA A 49 15.66 -6.69 -12.77
N SER A 50 15.73 -5.57 -13.49
CA SER A 50 16.74 -4.52 -13.29
C SER A 50 16.50 -3.72 -12.02
N LEU A 51 15.24 -3.41 -11.70
CA LEU A 51 14.87 -2.78 -10.42
C LEU A 51 15.15 -3.73 -9.25
N ALA A 52 14.77 -5.00 -9.38
CA ALA A 52 15.07 -6.05 -8.41
C ALA A 52 16.58 -6.21 -8.19
N ARG A 53 17.40 -6.19 -9.25
CA ARG A 53 18.86 -6.23 -9.15
C ARG A 53 19.47 -5.00 -8.48
N SER A 54 18.95 -3.80 -8.75
CA SER A 54 19.38 -2.56 -8.09
C SER A 54 19.01 -2.52 -6.60
N ILE A 55 17.87 -3.09 -6.23
CA ILE A 55 17.45 -3.27 -4.83
C ILE A 55 18.34 -4.29 -4.13
N LEU A 56 18.64 -5.43 -4.79
CA LEU A 56 19.56 -6.45 -4.26
C LEU A 56 20.98 -5.90 -4.07
N LYS A 57 21.49 -5.09 -5.00
CA LYS A 57 22.85 -4.51 -4.95
C LYS A 57 23.02 -3.40 -3.90
N LYS A 58 21.93 -2.79 -3.43
CA LYS A 58 21.90 -1.84 -2.31
C LYS A 58 21.59 -2.48 -0.94
N SER A 59 21.35 -3.79 -0.88
CA SER A 59 21.04 -4.48 0.38
C SER A 59 22.26 -4.87 1.22
N SER A 60 23.49 -4.58 0.78
CA SER A 60 24.70 -5.02 1.48
C SER A 60 25.09 -4.18 2.71
N VAL A 61 24.11 -3.70 3.50
CA VAL A 61 24.33 -3.17 4.85
C VAL A 61 23.11 -3.45 5.72
N LEU A 62 22.87 -4.72 6.05
CA LEU A 62 22.05 -5.12 7.21
C LEU A 62 22.70 -6.34 7.89
N GLN A 63 23.78 -6.09 8.63
CA GLN A 63 24.27 -7.09 9.58
C GLN A 63 23.25 -7.24 10.73
N GLY A 64 22.68 -8.44 10.89
CA GLY A 64 22.55 -9.03 12.22
C GLY A 64 21.16 -9.27 12.83
N LYS A 65 20.03 -9.04 12.16
CA LYS A 65 18.71 -9.31 12.76
C LYS A 65 17.85 -10.21 11.88
N ARG A 66 18.03 -11.51 12.05
CA ARG A 66 17.14 -12.56 11.50
C ARG A 66 15.82 -12.68 12.30
N LYS A 67 15.34 -11.58 12.85
CA LYS A 67 14.11 -11.49 13.63
C LYS A 67 13.30 -10.30 13.13
N ALA A 68 12.00 -10.46 12.93
CA ALA A 68 11.12 -9.38 12.54
C ALA A 68 9.84 -9.42 13.37
N ASP A 69 9.37 -8.25 13.78
CA ASP A 69 8.06 -8.07 14.39
C ASP A 69 7.21 -7.26 13.44
N VAL A 70 6.11 -7.84 12.98
CA VAL A 70 5.19 -7.23 12.02
C VAL A 70 3.88 -6.94 12.73
N MET A 71 3.51 -5.67 12.86
CA MET A 71 2.23 -5.24 13.40
C MET A 71 1.29 -4.86 12.24
N PHE A 72 0.20 -5.59 12.11
CA PHE A 72 -0.90 -5.24 11.21
C PHE A 72 -1.85 -4.28 11.91
N VAL A 73 -2.12 -3.14 11.27
CA VAL A 73 -3.09 -2.15 11.73
C VAL A 73 -4.20 -2.16 10.69
N LEU A 74 -5.31 -2.81 11.04
CA LEU A 74 -6.35 -3.20 10.10
C LEU A 74 -7.66 -2.46 10.39
N ASP A 75 -8.13 -1.78 9.37
CA ASP A 75 -9.46 -1.21 9.32
C ASP A 75 -10.52 -2.33 9.35
N CYS A 76 -11.40 -2.28 10.35
CA CYS A 76 -12.46 -3.25 10.60
C CYS A 76 -13.86 -2.63 10.49
N THR A 77 -14.01 -1.63 9.64
CA THR A 77 -15.28 -0.94 9.35
C THR A 77 -16.10 -1.71 8.32
N GLY A 78 -17.37 -1.35 8.15
CA GLY A 78 -18.31 -2.12 7.32
C GLY A 78 -17.87 -2.34 5.87
N SER A 79 -17.16 -1.39 5.27
CA SER A 79 -16.67 -1.47 3.88
C SER A 79 -15.60 -2.55 3.69
N MET A 80 -14.81 -2.82 4.73
CA MET A 80 -13.67 -3.73 4.72
C MET A 80 -14.03 -5.21 4.89
N GLN A 81 -15.32 -5.58 4.99
CA GLN A 81 -15.71 -6.98 5.26
C GLN A 81 -15.14 -7.97 4.22
N GLY A 82 -15.12 -7.56 2.95
CA GLY A 82 -14.50 -8.36 1.92
C GLY A 82 -12.99 -8.51 2.16
N GLU A 83 -12.31 -7.39 2.32
CA GLU A 83 -10.86 -7.30 2.51
C GLU A 83 -10.41 -8.12 3.74
N ILE A 84 -11.20 -8.14 4.81
CA ILE A 84 -10.98 -9.00 5.99
C ILE A 84 -11.07 -10.49 5.62
N ASP A 85 -12.05 -10.89 4.81
CA ASP A 85 -12.12 -12.28 4.35
C ASP A 85 -10.90 -12.65 3.50
N ALA A 86 -10.42 -11.73 2.66
CA ALA A 86 -9.18 -11.90 1.90
C ALA A 86 -7.93 -11.91 2.79
N ILE A 87 -7.93 -11.16 3.90
CA ILE A 87 -6.82 -11.10 4.85
C ILE A 87 -6.59 -12.44 5.50
N ARG A 88 -7.65 -13.20 5.79
CA ARG A 88 -7.57 -14.55 6.34
C ARG A 88 -6.77 -15.47 5.43
N ASP A 89 -7.04 -15.41 4.13
CA ASP A 89 -6.36 -16.24 3.12
C ASP A 89 -4.91 -15.77 2.89
N ALA A 90 -4.71 -14.45 2.81
CA ALA A 90 -3.39 -13.87 2.56
C ALA A 90 -2.44 -14.04 3.76
N ILE A 91 -2.95 -13.90 4.97
CA ILE A 91 -2.23 -14.16 6.22
C ILE A 91 -1.84 -15.63 6.31
N THR A 92 -2.68 -16.55 5.86
CA THR A 92 -2.33 -17.98 5.82
C THR A 92 -1.06 -18.21 4.98
N GLY A 93 -0.94 -17.52 3.84
CA GLY A 93 0.27 -17.56 3.01
C GLY A 93 1.46 -16.81 3.63
N PHE A 94 1.25 -15.71 4.36
CA PHE A 94 2.31 -15.02 5.09
C PHE A 94 2.82 -15.86 6.27
N ALA A 95 1.92 -16.55 6.99
CA ALA A 95 2.21 -17.49 8.06
C ALA A 95 3.17 -18.60 7.64
N ASP A 96 3.05 -19.10 6.40
CA ASP A 96 3.99 -20.10 5.88
C ASP A 96 5.41 -19.52 5.70
N THR A 97 5.53 -18.19 5.52
CA THR A 97 6.82 -17.49 5.48
C THR A 97 7.40 -17.20 6.87
N ILE A 98 6.57 -17.18 7.92
CA ILE A 98 6.99 -16.99 9.33
C ILE A 98 7.97 -18.07 9.78
N ASN A 99 7.87 -19.28 9.21
CA ASN A 99 8.73 -20.43 9.50
C ASN A 99 9.73 -20.76 8.39
N SER A 100 9.93 -19.88 7.39
CA SER A 100 10.89 -20.11 6.31
C SER A 100 12.34 -19.96 6.77
N ASP A 101 13.26 -20.70 6.13
CA ASP A 101 14.65 -20.91 6.55
C ASP A 101 15.34 -19.64 7.08
N GLY A 102 15.45 -19.56 8.41
CA GLY A 102 16.34 -18.67 9.13
C GLY A 102 15.75 -17.36 9.62
N VAL A 103 14.50 -16.98 9.30
CA VAL A 103 13.88 -15.73 9.78
C VAL A 103 12.85 -16.04 10.86
N ARG A 104 13.00 -15.48 12.07
CA ARG A 104 11.99 -15.61 13.13
C ARG A 104 11.04 -14.42 13.08
N VAL A 105 9.83 -14.62 12.61
CA VAL A 105 8.83 -13.54 12.54
C VAL A 105 7.84 -13.67 13.71
N ARG A 106 7.50 -12.56 14.35
CA ARG A 106 6.31 -12.44 15.20
C ARG A 106 5.33 -11.49 14.54
N VAL A 107 4.05 -11.81 14.64
CA VAL A 107 2.96 -11.02 14.08
C VAL A 107 2.03 -10.54 15.19
N GLY A 108 1.60 -9.30 15.08
CA GLY A 108 0.57 -8.69 15.93
C GLY A 108 -0.53 -8.11 15.06
N LEU A 109 -1.70 -7.86 15.65
CA LEU A 109 -2.86 -7.30 14.96
C LEU A 109 -3.55 -6.27 15.86
N ILE A 110 -3.84 -5.11 15.28
CA ILE A 110 -4.69 -4.07 15.85
C ILE A 110 -5.87 -3.88 14.90
N GLU A 111 -7.06 -4.02 15.44
CA GLU A 111 -8.31 -3.67 14.80
C GLU A 111 -8.57 -2.19 15.09
N PHE A 112 -8.88 -1.41 14.07
CA PHE A 112 -9.34 -0.04 14.26
C PHE A 112 -10.64 0.23 13.49
N ARG A 113 -11.33 1.26 13.95
CA ARG A 113 -12.62 1.81 13.48
C ARG A 113 -12.62 3.30 13.78
N ASP A 114 -13.76 3.97 13.67
CA ASP A 114 -13.90 5.38 14.01
C ASP A 114 -14.16 5.64 15.51
N ARG A 115 -13.17 6.24 16.18
CA ARG A 115 -13.28 6.60 17.61
C ARG A 115 -14.11 7.85 17.86
N LEU A 116 -14.40 8.64 16.83
CA LEU A 116 -15.23 9.84 16.93
C LEU A 116 -16.71 9.49 17.11
N ILE A 117 -17.12 8.29 16.70
CA ILE A 117 -18.46 7.72 16.93
C ILE A 117 -18.47 6.63 18.03
N GLU A 118 -17.51 6.70 18.95
CA GLU A 118 -17.40 5.79 20.12
C GLU A 118 -17.04 4.33 19.77
N GLU A 119 -16.47 4.06 18.60
CA GLU A 119 -15.95 2.75 18.25
C GLU A 119 -14.44 2.65 18.56
N GLU A 120 -14.13 2.03 19.69
CA GLU A 120 -12.76 1.93 20.17
C GLU A 120 -11.91 0.91 19.38
N HIS A 121 -10.62 1.21 19.26
CA HIS A 121 -9.64 0.29 18.71
C HIS A 121 -9.40 -0.89 19.64
N ARG A 122 -8.95 -2.00 19.06
CA ARG A 122 -8.69 -3.22 19.82
C ARG A 122 -7.35 -3.83 19.43
N VAL A 123 -6.48 -4.01 20.43
CA VAL A 123 -5.29 -4.84 20.31
C VAL A 123 -5.70 -6.30 20.43
N VAL A 124 -5.45 -7.08 19.39
CA VAL A 124 -5.72 -8.52 19.42
C VAL A 124 -4.60 -9.21 20.19
N THR A 125 -4.97 -10.08 21.13
CA THR A 125 -4.02 -10.87 21.91
C THR A 125 -4.04 -12.33 21.49
N PHE A 126 -2.86 -12.94 21.50
CA PHE A 126 -2.59 -14.30 21.06
C PHE A 126 -2.08 -15.09 22.25
N ALA A 127 -2.97 -15.84 22.90
CA ALA A 127 -2.67 -16.55 24.16
C ALA A 127 -2.12 -15.61 25.27
N GLY A 128 -2.65 -14.38 25.34
CA GLY A 128 -2.26 -13.37 26.34
C GLY A 128 -1.14 -12.42 25.91
N GLU A 129 -0.49 -12.67 24.78
CA GLU A 129 0.60 -11.83 24.24
C GLU A 129 0.11 -10.96 23.07
N VAL A 130 0.75 -9.81 22.84
CA VAL A 130 0.43 -8.92 21.69
C VAL A 130 0.96 -9.48 20.36
N PHE A 131 2.05 -10.25 20.43
CA PHE A 131 2.71 -10.83 19.26
C PHE A 131 2.76 -12.34 19.37
N THR A 132 2.56 -13.03 18.25
CA THR A 132 2.70 -14.49 18.14
C THR A 132 3.60 -14.87 16.98
N ASN A 133 4.37 -15.94 17.13
CA ASN A 133 5.05 -16.62 16.02
C ASN A 133 4.32 -17.91 15.61
N ASN A 134 3.20 -18.22 16.25
CA ASN A 134 2.39 -19.38 15.93
C ASN A 134 1.34 -18.99 14.88
N PRO A 135 1.46 -19.47 13.64
CA PRO A 135 0.55 -19.12 12.56
C PRO A 135 -0.88 -19.62 12.81
N ASP A 136 -1.06 -20.73 13.53
CA ASP A 136 -2.39 -21.28 13.82
C ASP A 136 -3.15 -20.43 14.83
N ILE A 137 -2.47 -19.95 15.88
CA ILE A 137 -3.05 -19.02 16.85
C ILE A 137 -3.42 -17.70 16.15
N PHE A 138 -2.53 -17.21 15.28
CA PHE A 138 -2.82 -16.00 14.51
C PHE A 138 -4.03 -16.18 13.61
N ARG A 139 -4.11 -17.29 12.85
CA ARG A 139 -5.27 -17.65 12.01
C ARG A 139 -6.56 -17.72 12.81
N GLN A 140 -6.54 -18.30 14.01
CA GLN A 140 -7.72 -18.41 14.87
C GLN A 140 -8.24 -17.05 15.32
N GLU A 141 -7.37 -16.10 15.69
CA GLU A 141 -7.82 -14.77 16.07
C GLU A 141 -8.29 -13.94 14.86
N VAL A 142 -7.60 -14.02 13.73
CA VAL A 142 -7.99 -13.37 12.47
C VAL A 142 -9.35 -13.91 11.97
N ALA A 143 -9.64 -15.19 12.19
CA ALA A 143 -10.94 -15.79 11.87
C ALA A 143 -12.11 -15.22 12.70
N LYS A 144 -11.84 -14.53 13.81
CA LYS A 144 -12.86 -13.88 14.64
C LYS A 144 -13.16 -12.45 14.21
N LEU A 145 -12.35 -11.87 13.32
CA LEU A 145 -12.53 -10.52 12.81
C LEU A 145 -13.90 -10.37 12.15
N LYS A 146 -14.58 -9.27 12.47
CA LYS A 146 -15.82 -8.89 11.82
C LYS A 146 -15.77 -7.41 11.51
N ALA A 147 -16.01 -7.09 10.26
CA ALA A 147 -16.26 -5.71 9.88
C ALA A 147 -17.61 -5.28 10.44
N GLY A 148 -17.67 -4.02 10.86
CA GLY A 148 -18.88 -3.40 11.35
C GLY A 148 -18.55 -2.01 11.85
N GLY A 149 -19.55 -1.14 11.86
CA GLY A 149 -19.32 0.24 12.24
C GLY A 149 -18.63 1.06 11.15
N GLY A 150 -17.94 2.12 11.56
CA GLY A 150 -17.26 3.11 10.72
C GLY A 150 -18.09 4.35 10.42
N GLY A 151 -19.42 4.22 10.32
CA GLY A 151 -20.26 5.37 10.00
C GLY A 151 -19.94 5.92 8.61
N ASP A 152 -19.59 7.20 8.53
CA ASP A 152 -19.17 7.87 7.29
C ASP A 152 -17.64 8.10 7.33
N GLU A 153 -16.95 7.85 6.21
CA GLU A 153 -15.53 8.23 6.08
C GLU A 153 -15.32 9.72 6.44
N PRO A 154 -14.23 10.11 7.14
CA PRO A 154 -12.97 9.39 7.41
C PRO A 154 -13.01 8.39 8.58
N GLU A 155 -11.87 7.72 8.85
CA GLU A 155 -11.70 6.76 9.95
C GLU A 155 -10.52 7.13 10.89
N SER A 156 -10.50 6.62 12.14
CA SER A 156 -9.48 6.94 13.17
C SER A 156 -8.17 6.14 13.02
N SER A 157 -7.58 6.15 11.81
CA SER A 157 -6.36 5.37 11.52
C SER A 157 -5.08 5.96 12.13
N LEU A 158 -5.04 7.28 12.42
CA LEU A 158 -3.85 7.90 13.03
C LEU A 158 -3.71 7.51 14.50
N ASP A 159 -4.81 7.50 15.24
CA ASP A 159 -4.86 6.98 16.60
C ASP A 159 -4.49 5.49 16.66
N ALA A 160 -4.93 4.71 15.67
CA ALA A 160 -4.56 3.30 15.54
C ALA A 160 -3.04 3.10 15.31
N LEU A 161 -2.42 3.95 14.48
CA LEU A 161 -0.96 3.96 14.31
C LEU A 161 -0.26 4.34 15.61
N MET A 162 -0.74 5.35 16.34
CA MET A 162 -0.16 5.72 17.64
C MET A 162 -0.29 4.58 18.66
N LEU A 163 -1.41 3.84 18.65
CA LEU A 163 -1.57 2.64 19.45
C LEU A 163 -0.57 1.55 19.05
N ALA A 164 -0.35 1.34 17.75
CA ALA A 164 0.63 0.38 17.24
C ALA A 164 2.05 0.72 17.70
N LEU A 165 2.44 1.99 17.68
CA LEU A 165 3.76 2.46 18.08
C LEU A 165 4.07 2.22 19.57
N ARG A 166 3.04 2.10 20.41
CA ARG A 166 3.15 1.80 21.85
C ARG A 166 3.29 0.30 22.16
N GLN A 167 3.17 -0.57 21.17
CA GLN A 167 3.20 -2.03 21.38
C GLN A 167 4.61 -2.57 21.66
N PRO A 168 4.75 -3.70 22.38
CA PRO A 168 6.03 -4.22 22.84
C PRO A 168 6.83 -4.94 21.75
N PHE A 169 7.29 -4.18 20.74
CA PHE A 169 8.23 -4.68 19.74
C PHE A 169 9.56 -5.12 20.40
N ALA A 170 10.09 -6.26 19.98
CA ALA A 170 11.37 -6.76 20.45
C ALA A 170 12.50 -5.82 20.01
N THR A 171 13.38 -5.47 20.95
CA THR A 171 14.51 -4.56 20.72
C THR A 171 15.51 -5.10 19.69
N ASP A 172 15.63 -6.42 19.57
CA ASP A 172 16.51 -7.11 18.64
C ASP A 172 15.82 -7.53 17.32
N SER A 173 14.59 -7.07 17.08
CA SER A 173 13.85 -7.32 15.84
C SER A 173 13.95 -6.17 14.84
N ASN A 174 13.66 -6.47 13.58
CA ASN A 174 13.22 -5.48 12.61
C ASN A 174 11.72 -5.23 12.82
N LYS A 175 11.37 -4.03 13.27
CA LYS A 175 9.99 -3.57 13.51
C LYS A 175 9.38 -3.09 12.20
N VAL A 176 8.25 -3.69 11.85
CA VAL A 176 7.50 -3.41 10.63
C VAL A 176 6.06 -3.11 11.02
N ILE A 177 5.50 -2.05 10.45
CA ILE A 177 4.06 -1.73 10.56
C ILE A 177 3.44 -1.84 9.17
N VAL A 178 2.26 -2.44 9.11
CA VAL A 178 1.45 -2.56 7.90
C VAL A 178 0.08 -1.94 8.18
N LEU A 179 -0.16 -0.74 7.67
CA LEU A 179 -1.48 -0.09 7.72
C LEU A 179 -2.33 -0.58 6.55
N ILE A 180 -3.57 -0.97 6.83
CA ILE A 180 -4.51 -1.48 5.85
C ILE A 180 -5.85 -0.78 6.06
N THR A 181 -6.32 -0.05 5.05
CA THR A 181 -7.57 0.74 5.12
C THR A 181 -8.02 1.11 3.72
N ASP A 182 -9.33 1.20 3.50
CA ASP A 182 -9.89 1.82 2.32
C ASP A 182 -10.23 3.31 2.55
N ALA A 183 -10.32 3.80 3.79
CA ALA A 183 -10.74 5.16 4.10
C ALA A 183 -9.58 6.15 4.37
N PRO A 184 -9.76 7.46 4.09
CA PRO A 184 -8.83 8.50 4.53
C PRO A 184 -8.81 8.63 6.07
N PRO A 185 -7.74 9.20 6.66
CA PRO A 185 -7.65 9.42 8.09
C PRO A 185 -8.44 10.65 8.53
N HIS A 186 -8.95 10.63 9.77
CA HIS A 186 -9.29 11.87 10.46
C HIS A 186 -8.05 12.73 10.73
N ILE A 187 -8.14 14.03 10.43
CA ILE A 187 -7.11 15.03 10.76
C ILE A 187 -7.80 16.33 11.23
N PRO A 188 -7.74 16.67 12.54
CA PRO A 188 -7.19 15.86 13.62
C PRO A 188 -8.03 14.61 13.89
N ASP A 189 -7.40 13.57 14.38
CA ASP A 189 -8.04 12.41 15.01
C ASP A 189 -8.34 12.70 16.49
N LYS A 190 -8.95 11.77 17.23
CA LYS A 190 -9.36 11.98 18.63
C LYS A 190 -8.19 12.31 19.56
N GLU A 191 -7.05 11.61 19.45
CA GLU A 191 -5.82 11.88 20.22
C GLU A 191 -4.65 12.40 19.36
N THR A 192 -4.76 12.25 18.05
CA THR A 192 -3.67 12.52 17.10
C THR A 192 -3.97 13.74 16.23
N GLY A 193 -3.34 14.87 16.59
CA GLY A 193 -3.62 16.14 15.93
C GLY A 193 -3.11 16.28 14.50
N SER A 194 -2.12 15.50 14.06
CA SER A 194 -1.57 15.61 12.70
C SER A 194 -0.76 14.38 12.27
N ILE A 195 -0.51 14.26 10.97
CA ILE A 195 0.33 13.20 10.39
C ILE A 195 1.80 13.38 10.78
N GLU A 196 2.28 14.62 10.87
CA GLU A 196 3.66 14.94 11.23
C GLU A 196 4.01 14.43 12.64
N LYS A 197 3.03 14.43 13.56
CA LYS A 197 3.16 13.81 14.88
C LYS A 197 3.42 12.31 14.77
N VAL A 198 2.67 11.61 13.91
CA VAL A 198 2.83 10.17 13.67
C VAL A 198 4.19 9.87 13.03
N VAL A 199 4.61 10.65 12.04
CA VAL A 199 5.94 10.52 11.42
C VAL A 199 7.06 10.65 12.46
N THR A 200 6.96 11.66 13.33
CA THR A 200 7.93 11.89 14.40
C THR A 200 7.99 10.70 15.36
N GLU A 201 6.83 10.15 15.74
CA GLU A 201 6.75 9.00 16.65
C GLU A 201 7.29 7.72 16.02
N ILE A 202 6.98 7.46 14.73
CA ILE A 202 7.54 6.35 13.94
C ILE A 202 9.08 6.37 13.98
N GLN A 203 9.67 7.54 13.80
CA GLN A 203 11.12 7.73 13.83
C GLN A 203 11.70 7.55 15.24
N SER A 204 11.02 8.10 16.25
CA SER A 204 11.42 8.00 17.68
C SER A 204 11.46 6.54 18.18
N ILE A 205 10.42 5.76 17.89
CA ILE A 205 10.34 4.34 18.26
C ILE A 205 11.32 3.47 17.46
N GLY A 206 11.81 3.99 16.34
CA GLY A 206 12.73 3.30 15.45
C GLY A 206 12.05 2.17 14.69
N ILE A 207 10.87 2.44 14.12
CA ILE A 207 10.25 1.53 13.15
C ILE A 207 11.12 1.51 11.90
N GLN A 208 11.54 0.33 11.46
CA GLN A 208 12.45 0.21 10.32
C GLN A 208 11.71 0.28 9.00
N GLN A 209 10.48 -0.24 8.95
CA GLN A 209 9.69 -0.30 7.73
C GLN A 209 8.21 0.01 7.99
N LEU A 210 7.63 0.82 7.11
CA LEU A 210 6.19 1.10 7.07
C LEU A 210 5.62 0.72 5.71
N TYR A 211 4.54 -0.04 5.70
CA TYR A 211 3.83 -0.41 4.49
C TYR A 211 2.39 0.06 4.58
N LEU A 212 1.91 0.64 3.49
CA LEU A 212 0.55 1.16 3.39
C LEU A 212 -0.19 0.33 2.34
N VAL A 213 -1.31 -0.29 2.70
CA VAL A 213 -2.24 -0.91 1.77
C VAL A 213 -3.50 -0.08 1.79
N MET A 214 -3.64 0.80 0.80
CA MET A 214 -4.68 1.82 0.75
C MET A 214 -5.16 2.08 -0.67
N ARG A 215 -6.27 2.81 -0.84
CA ARG A 215 -6.73 3.27 -2.16
C ARG A 215 -5.79 4.36 -2.68
N THR A 216 -4.72 3.98 -3.37
CA THR A 216 -3.68 4.93 -3.82
C THR A 216 -4.18 5.91 -4.89
N THR A 217 -5.24 5.52 -5.60
CA THR A 217 -5.90 6.36 -6.60
C THR A 217 -6.89 7.36 -6.00
N ASP A 218 -7.31 7.16 -4.75
CA ASP A 218 -8.16 8.12 -4.06
C ASP A 218 -7.35 9.31 -3.56
N SER A 219 -7.79 10.52 -3.90
CA SER A 219 -7.06 11.76 -3.56
C SER A 219 -7.08 12.06 -2.07
N SER A 220 -8.15 11.67 -1.37
CA SER A 220 -8.26 11.86 0.09
C SER A 220 -7.31 10.92 0.84
N SER A 221 -7.14 9.70 0.37
CA SER A 221 -6.25 8.68 0.95
C SER A 221 -4.76 8.90 0.65
N GLN A 222 -4.42 9.63 -0.42
CA GLN A 222 -3.02 9.95 -0.74
C GLN A 222 -2.27 10.70 0.37
N ILE A 223 -3.00 11.31 1.30
CA ILE A 223 -2.41 11.95 2.47
C ILE A 223 -1.55 10.98 3.31
N TYR A 224 -1.88 9.67 3.34
CA TYR A 224 -1.08 8.66 4.02
C TYR A 224 0.35 8.55 3.47
N LEU A 225 0.61 8.93 2.21
CA LEU A 225 1.95 8.86 1.63
C LEU A 225 2.97 9.72 2.39
N LYS A 226 2.52 10.76 3.10
CA LYS A 226 3.35 11.57 3.99
C LYS A 226 3.92 10.76 5.16
N LEU A 227 3.26 9.68 5.59
CA LEU A 227 3.77 8.79 6.64
C LEU A 227 5.07 8.08 6.24
N LEU A 228 5.35 8.00 4.93
CA LEU A 228 6.58 7.39 4.40
C LEU A 228 7.78 8.36 4.43
N GLU A 229 7.60 9.60 4.86
CA GLU A 229 8.69 10.57 4.96
C GLU A 229 9.73 10.14 6.02
N GLY A 230 10.97 9.91 5.55
CA GLY A 230 12.08 9.54 6.43
C GLY A 230 12.09 8.09 6.91
N ILE A 231 11.19 7.24 6.40
CA ILE A 231 11.15 5.80 6.72
C ILE A 231 11.24 4.96 5.44
N LYS A 232 11.83 3.76 5.52
CA LYS A 232 11.80 2.80 4.42
C LYS A 232 10.38 2.25 4.31
N GLY A 233 9.79 2.28 3.14
CA GLY A 233 8.43 1.80 3.01
C GLY A 233 7.90 1.87 1.59
N MET A 234 6.74 1.25 1.39
CA MET A 234 6.03 1.27 0.12
C MET A 234 4.53 1.38 0.37
N ALA A 235 3.85 2.11 -0.51
CA ALA A 235 2.41 2.05 -0.62
C ALA A 235 2.03 1.05 -1.72
N PHE A 236 1.02 0.26 -1.43
CA PHE A 236 0.41 -0.70 -2.33
C PHE A 236 -1.05 -0.33 -2.48
N ASP A 237 -1.53 -0.42 -3.71
CA ASP A 237 -2.93 -0.18 -3.99
C ASP A 237 -3.77 -1.34 -3.42
N LEU A 238 -4.91 -1.02 -2.81
CA LEU A 238 -5.89 -2.03 -2.40
C LEU A 238 -6.71 -2.54 -3.61
N GLY A 239 -6.62 -1.85 -4.75
CA GLY A 239 -7.33 -2.15 -5.98
C GLY A 239 -8.61 -1.33 -6.11
N ASN A 240 -9.11 -1.23 -7.34
CA ASN A 240 -10.40 -0.63 -7.67
C ASN A 240 -11.33 -1.70 -8.26
N GLY A 241 -12.62 -1.61 -7.96
CA GLY A 241 -13.65 -2.45 -8.56
C GLY A 241 -14.74 -2.83 -7.56
N ASP A 242 -15.99 -2.87 -8.02
CA ASP A 242 -17.15 -3.14 -7.17
C ASP A 242 -17.17 -4.60 -6.67
N ASP A 243 -16.53 -5.52 -7.40
CA ASP A 243 -16.49 -6.94 -7.03
C ASP A 243 -15.41 -7.25 -6.00
N PHE A 244 -15.90 -7.76 -4.86
CA PHE A 244 -15.11 -8.22 -3.73
C PHE A 244 -13.95 -9.15 -4.14
N ARG A 245 -14.18 -10.13 -5.02
CA ARG A 245 -13.16 -11.14 -5.35
C ARG A 245 -11.93 -10.53 -6.01
N THR A 246 -12.14 -9.47 -6.80
CA THR A 246 -11.04 -8.77 -7.48
C THR A 246 -10.18 -8.00 -6.47
N ARG A 247 -10.82 -7.28 -5.53
CA ARG A 247 -10.10 -6.58 -4.45
C ARG A 247 -9.37 -7.56 -3.54
N ALA A 248 -10.01 -8.66 -3.17
CA ALA A 248 -9.41 -9.75 -2.39
C ALA A 248 -8.14 -10.33 -3.04
N GLU A 249 -8.18 -10.61 -4.34
CA GLU A 249 -7.03 -11.16 -5.05
C GLU A 249 -5.90 -10.15 -5.21
N HIS A 250 -6.22 -8.87 -5.45
CA HIS A 250 -5.23 -7.80 -5.49
C HIS A 250 -4.54 -7.65 -4.13
N PHE A 251 -5.34 -7.57 -3.08
CA PHE A 251 -4.90 -7.52 -1.71
C PHE A 251 -3.98 -8.71 -1.34
N ARG A 252 -4.37 -9.93 -1.69
CA ARG A 252 -3.57 -11.15 -1.46
C ARG A 252 -2.21 -11.08 -2.16
N LYS A 253 -2.17 -10.64 -3.42
CA LYS A 253 -0.90 -10.44 -4.17
C LYS A 253 -0.03 -9.39 -3.49
N THR A 254 -0.62 -8.29 -3.03
CA THR A 254 0.05 -7.24 -2.29
C THR A 254 0.71 -7.77 -1.02
N LEU A 255 -0.02 -8.53 -0.19
CA LEU A 255 0.55 -9.12 1.03
C LEU A 255 1.64 -10.16 0.74
N MET A 256 1.52 -10.95 -0.34
CA MET A 256 2.60 -11.86 -0.74
C MET A 256 3.86 -11.12 -1.22
N ALA A 257 3.69 -10.04 -1.97
CA ALA A 257 4.81 -9.18 -2.39
C ALA A 257 5.47 -8.51 -1.18
N LEU A 258 4.66 -8.07 -0.22
CA LEU A 258 5.11 -7.53 1.05
C LEU A 258 5.91 -8.57 1.85
N GLY A 259 5.40 -9.78 2.02
CA GLY A 259 6.11 -10.86 2.72
C GLY A 259 7.47 -11.19 2.10
N LYS A 260 7.55 -11.20 0.76
CA LYS A 260 8.83 -11.33 0.04
C LYS A 260 9.75 -10.14 0.31
N THR A 261 9.23 -8.92 0.32
CA THR A 261 10.00 -7.69 0.57
C THR A 261 10.58 -7.68 1.98
N ILE A 262 9.77 -8.03 2.98
CA ILE A 262 10.19 -8.19 4.38
C ILE A 262 11.27 -9.28 4.46
N SER A 263 11.04 -10.45 3.85
CA SER A 263 12.00 -11.56 3.86
C SER A 263 13.36 -11.17 3.26
N VAL A 264 13.36 -10.49 2.11
CA VAL A 264 14.59 -9.99 1.47
C VAL A 264 15.27 -8.92 2.33
N ALA A 265 14.50 -8.02 2.94
CA ALA A 265 15.06 -6.98 3.82
C ALA A 265 15.62 -7.53 5.14
N THR A 266 15.24 -8.75 5.53
CA THR A 266 15.78 -9.44 6.73
C THR A 266 17.01 -10.32 6.46
N ARG A 267 17.40 -10.50 5.18
CA ARG A 267 18.57 -11.28 4.74
C ARG A 267 19.80 -10.39 4.56
#